data_AF-A0AAV5UZ31-F1
#
_entry.id   AF-A0AAV5UZ31-F1
#
_cell.length_a   1.000
_cell.length_b   1.000
_cell.length_c   1.000
_cell.angle_alpha   90.00
_cell.angle_beta   90.00
_cell.angle_gamma   90.00
#
_symmetry.space_group_name_H-M   'P 1'
#
loop_
_entity.id
_entity.type
_entity.pdbx_description
1 polymer ?
#
loop_
_entity_poly.entity_id
_entity_poly.type
_entity_poly.pdbx_seq_one_letter_code
_entity_poly.pdbx_strand_id
1 'polypeptide(L)'
;SGEKFLLFFSRMSEFSNHHPAQFFDDKLRIDFKCSEQRYMYCKAAFFGDYVRARAILREDNPGKMKTLGSNIVGFRRIKWNEVSSGVMLEWLRMKFGQNH
;
A
#
# COMPACT_ATOMS: atom_id res chain seq x y z
N SER A 1 -15.65 21.39 -7.48
CA SER A 1 -14.21 21.13 -7.70
C SER A 1 -13.85 19.77 -7.11
N GLY A 2 -14.02 18.70 -7.88
CA GLY A 2 -13.89 17.31 -7.41
C GLY A 2 -12.55 16.70 -7.80
N GLU A 3 -11.70 16.52 -6.80
CA GLU A 3 -10.49 15.69 -6.68
C GLU A 3 -10.17 14.77 -7.87
N LYS A 4 -9.32 15.28 -8.79
CA LYS A 4 -8.67 14.53 -9.88
C LYS A 4 -7.58 13.54 -9.40
N PHE A 5 -7.41 13.31 -8.09
CA PHE A 5 -6.27 12.55 -7.56
C PHE A 5 -6.46 11.02 -7.56
N LEU A 6 -7.67 10.53 -7.81
CA LEU A 6 -8.00 9.09 -7.77
C LEU A 6 -7.92 8.37 -9.13
N LEU A 7 -7.75 9.10 -10.23
CA LEU A 7 -7.75 8.50 -11.57
C LEU A 7 -6.49 7.66 -11.85
N PHE A 8 -5.40 7.86 -11.11
CA PHE A 8 -4.19 7.05 -11.22
C PHE A 8 -4.37 5.61 -10.69
N PHE A 9 -5.46 5.32 -9.97
CA PHE A 9 -5.66 4.01 -9.32
C PHE A 9 -6.60 3.05 -10.07
N SER A 10 -7.29 3.53 -11.11
CA SER A 10 -8.24 2.70 -11.87
C SER A 10 -7.58 1.84 -12.96
N ARG A 11 -6.33 2.14 -13.34
CA ARG A 11 -5.59 1.38 -14.37
C ARG A 11 -4.13 1.20 -13.99
N MET A 12 -3.82 0.08 -13.34
CA MET A 12 -2.61 -0.74 -13.53
C MET A 12 -1.18 -0.15 -13.63
N SER A 13 -0.90 1.16 -13.66
CA SER A 13 0.33 1.64 -14.33
C SER A 13 1.36 2.42 -13.48
N GLU A 14 1.04 2.94 -12.29
CA GLU A 14 1.89 3.97 -11.66
C GLU A 14 2.52 3.62 -10.31
N PHE A 15 2.33 2.40 -9.85
CA PHE A 15 3.33 1.81 -8.97
C PHE A 15 4.56 1.28 -9.73
N SER A 16 4.79 1.75 -10.96
CA SER A 16 6.12 1.72 -11.58
C SER A 16 7.10 2.67 -10.87
N ASN A 17 6.99 2.82 -9.54
CA ASN A 17 8.13 3.16 -8.71
C ASN A 17 9.02 1.92 -8.66
N HIS A 18 9.67 1.60 -9.78
CA HIS A 18 10.66 0.54 -9.92
C HIS A 18 11.93 0.79 -9.09
N HIS A 19 11.86 1.67 -8.10
CA HIS A 19 12.92 1.89 -7.14
C HIS A 19 12.53 1.15 -5.86
N PRO A 20 13.20 0.05 -5.51
CA PRO A 20 13.15 -0.47 -4.15
C PRO A 20 13.67 0.62 -3.22
N ALA A 21 12.75 1.34 -2.61
CA ALA A 21 13.02 2.22 -1.49
C ALA A 21 12.57 1.44 -0.27
N GLN A 22 13.52 0.79 0.40
CA GLN A 22 13.27 0.28 1.73
C GLN A 22 13.07 1.50 2.65
N PHE A 23 12.01 1.52 3.45
CA PHE A 23 11.75 2.60 4.37
C PHE A 23 11.09 2.10 5.65
N PHE A 24 11.41 2.76 6.75
CA PHE A 24 10.76 2.55 8.03
C PHE A 24 9.50 3.43 8.13
N ASP A 25 8.36 2.83 8.45
CA ASP A 25 7.14 3.57 8.77
C ASP A 25 7.08 3.80 10.28
N ASP A 26 7.32 5.03 10.73
CA ASP A 26 7.31 5.41 12.15
C ASP A 26 5.98 5.16 12.85
N LYS A 27 4.85 5.27 12.12
CA LYS A 27 3.52 5.10 12.69
C LYS A 27 3.19 3.64 12.92
N LEU A 28 3.58 2.80 11.96
CA LEU A 28 3.35 1.35 12.02
C LEU A 28 4.48 0.62 12.76
N ARG A 29 5.64 1.27 12.95
CA ARG A 29 6.87 0.70 13.48
C ARG A 29 7.33 -0.53 12.69
N ILE A 30 7.24 -0.45 11.36
CA ILE A 30 7.51 -1.57 10.44
C ILE A 30 8.40 -1.08 9.30
N ASP A 31 9.42 -1.88 8.98
CA ASP A 31 10.21 -1.73 7.76
C ASP A 31 9.47 -2.33 6.56
N PHE A 32 9.28 -1.50 5.54
CA PHE A 32 8.72 -1.92 4.26
C PHE A 32 9.81 -1.91 3.19
N LYS A 33 9.84 -2.95 2.38
CA LYS A 33 10.79 -3.11 1.28
C LYS A 33 10.46 -2.21 0.09
N CYS A 34 9.18 -1.86 -0.07
CA CYS A 34 8.69 -1.00 -1.13
C CYS A 34 7.28 -0.46 -0.83
N SER A 35 6.82 0.44 -1.70
CA SER A 35 5.45 1.00 -1.68
C SER A 35 4.35 -0.05 -1.70
N GLU A 36 4.53 -1.06 -2.56
CA GLU A 36 3.59 -2.15 -2.76
C GLU A 36 3.35 -2.91 -1.47
N GLN A 37 4.44 -3.22 -0.76
CA GLN A 37 4.39 -3.98 0.47
C GLN A 37 3.57 -3.25 1.53
N ARG A 38 3.85 -1.96 1.73
CA ARG A 38 3.10 -1.12 2.67
C ARG A 38 1.63 -1.02 2.27
N TYR A 39 1.35 -0.72 1.01
CA TYR A 39 -0.02 -0.50 0.55
C TYR A 39 -0.87 -1.77 0.74
N MET A 40 -0.34 -2.94 0.36
CA MET A 40 -1.04 -4.21 0.52
C MET A 40 -1.13 -4.64 1.99
N TYR A 41 -0.10 -4.36 2.81
CA TYR A 41 -0.14 -4.59 4.25
C TYR A 41 -1.26 -3.78 4.92
N CYS A 42 -1.32 -2.47 4.69
CA CYS A 42 -2.37 -1.60 5.22
C CYS A 42 -3.76 -2.07 4.78
N LYS A 43 -3.89 -2.50 3.52
CA LYS A 43 -5.13 -3.07 3.00
C LYS A 43 -5.52 -4.33 3.77
N ALA A 44 -4.61 -5.27 3.98
CA ALA A 44 -4.89 -6.52 4.70
C ALA A 44 -5.22 -6.26 6.17
N ALA A 45 -4.48 -5.37 6.83
CA ALA A 45 -4.73 -4.94 8.20
C ALA A 45 -6.10 -4.27 8.36
N PHE A 46 -6.51 -3.42 7.40
CA PHE A 46 -7.82 -2.74 7.43
C PHE A 46 -9.01 -3.73 7.39
N PHE A 47 -8.87 -4.85 6.70
CA PHE A 47 -9.89 -5.90 6.66
C PHE A 47 -9.70 -7.00 7.74
N GLY A 48 -8.72 -6.83 8.64
CA GLY A 48 -8.42 -7.81 9.69
C GLY A 48 -7.79 -9.12 9.19
N ASP A 49 -7.30 -9.17 7.94
CA ASP A 49 -6.63 -10.35 7.39
C ASP A 49 -5.14 -10.35 7.75
N TYR A 50 -4.86 -10.62 9.03
CA TYR A 50 -3.50 -10.64 9.54
C TYR A 50 -2.66 -11.79 8.98
N VAL A 51 -3.29 -12.86 8.46
CA VAL A 51 -2.57 -13.96 7.79
C VAL A 51 -1.91 -13.44 6.52
N ARG A 52 -2.66 -12.72 5.68
CA ARG A 52 -2.11 -12.12 4.46
C ARG A 52 -1.23 -10.92 4.75
N ALA A 53 -1.54 -10.11 5.78
CA ALA A 53 -0.67 -9.01 6.20
C ALA A 53 0.74 -9.54 6.52
N ARG A 54 0.86 -10.63 7.30
CA ARG A 54 2.15 -11.27 7.58
C ARG A 54 2.80 -11.87 6.33
N ALA A 55 2.02 -12.48 5.43
CA ALA A 55 2.56 -13.01 4.18
C ALA A 55 3.15 -11.88 3.30
N ILE A 56 2.47 -10.74 3.23
CA ILE A 56 2.92 -9.55 2.50
C ILE A 56 4.22 -9.01 3.11
N LEU A 57 4.32 -8.90 4.44
CA LEU A 57 5.55 -8.44 5.11
C LEU A 57 6.76 -9.35 4.88
N ARG A 58 6.53 -10.65 4.68
CA ARG A 58 7.59 -11.62 4.41
C ARG A 58 8.02 -11.66 2.95
N GLU A 59 7.15 -11.26 2.03
CA GLU A 59 7.43 -11.29 0.60
C GLU A 59 8.47 -10.24 0.20
N ASP A 60 9.21 -10.50 -0.88
CA ASP A 60 10.20 -9.61 -1.48
C ASP A 60 9.77 -9.15 -2.88
N ASN A 61 8.97 -9.96 -3.56
CA ASN A 61 8.51 -9.70 -4.92
C ASN A 61 7.24 -8.81 -4.93
N PRO A 62 7.30 -7.59 -5.50
CA PRO A 62 6.14 -6.69 -5.57
C PRO A 62 4.93 -7.28 -6.31
N GLY A 63 5.18 -8.11 -7.33
CA GLY A 63 4.12 -8.82 -8.06
C GLY A 63 3.38 -9.80 -7.16
N LYS A 64 4.10 -10.57 -6.32
CA LYS A 64 3.48 -11.48 -5.33
C LYS A 64 2.75 -10.71 -4.23
N MET A 65 3.31 -9.59 -3.74
CA MET A 65 2.62 -8.72 -2.77
C MET A 65 1.27 -8.24 -3.30
N LYS A 66 1.22 -7.83 -4.58
CA LYS A 66 -0.02 -7.42 -5.26
C LYS A 66 -1.01 -8.58 -5.38
N THR A 67 -0.55 -9.77 -5.74
CA THR A 67 -1.39 -10.98 -5.77
C THR A 67 -1.97 -11.31 -4.39
N LEU A 68 -1.16 -11.23 -3.33
CA LEU A 68 -1.62 -11.43 -1.95
C LEU A 68 -2.67 -10.37 -1.56
N GLY A 69 -2.42 -9.11 -1.89
CA GLY A 69 -3.35 -8.00 -1.63
C GLY A 69 -4.65 -8.05 -2.43
N SER A 70 -4.68 -8.75 -3.57
CA SER A 70 -5.91 -9.03 -4.32
C SER A 70 -6.78 -10.11 -3.68
N ASN A 71 -6.19 -10.98 -2.85
CA ASN A 71 -6.85 -12.14 -2.26
C ASN A 71 -7.27 -11.95 -0.79
N ILE A 72 -7.31 -10.71 -0.29
CA ILE A 72 -7.64 -10.39 1.11
C ILE A 72 -9.04 -10.88 1.50
N VAL A 73 -9.14 -11.63 2.60
CA VAL A 73 -10.40 -12.08 3.17
C VAL A 73 -11.21 -10.89 3.67
N GLY A 74 -12.50 -10.88 3.34
CA GLY A 74 -13.40 -9.80 3.75
C GLY A 74 -13.18 -8.47 2.99
N PHE A 75 -12.38 -8.47 1.93
CA PHE A 75 -12.16 -7.27 1.11
C PHE A 75 -13.48 -6.71 0.57
N ARG A 76 -13.75 -5.44 0.89
CA ARG A 76 -14.88 -4.69 0.36
C ARG A 76 -14.36 -3.44 -0.33
N ARG A 77 -14.46 -3.40 -1.66
CA ARG A 77 -13.96 -2.29 -2.48
C ARG A 77 -14.49 -0.93 -2.02
N ILE A 78 -15.78 -0.84 -1.70
CA ILE A 78 -16.41 0.41 -1.25
C ILE A 78 -15.72 0.94 0.00
N LYS A 79 -15.57 0.10 1.04
CA LYS A 79 -14.88 0.48 2.28
C LYS A 79 -13.41 0.83 2.06
N TRP A 80 -12.73 0.13 1.15
CA TRP A 80 -11.32 0.44 0.86
C TRP A 80 -11.16 1.78 0.15
N ASN A 81 -12.04 2.10 -0.80
CA ASN A 81 -11.98 3.35 -1.55
C ASN A 81 -12.14 4.59 -0.65
N GLU A 82 -12.83 4.46 0.48
CA GLU A 82 -12.99 5.53 1.48
C GLU A 82 -11.66 5.91 2.16
N VAL A 83 -10.72 4.96 2.30
CA VAL A 83 -9.47 5.16 3.06
C VAL A 83 -8.21 5.07 2.21
N SER A 84 -8.28 4.46 1.02
CA SER A 84 -7.10 4.13 0.20
C SER A 84 -6.28 5.35 -0.21
N SER A 85 -6.95 6.48 -0.45
CA SER A 85 -6.29 7.74 -0.80
C SER A 85 -5.44 8.28 0.34
N GLY A 86 -5.94 8.17 1.58
CA GLY A 86 -5.21 8.58 2.78
C GLY A 86 -3.96 7.73 2.99
N VAL A 87 -4.07 6.40 2.81
CA VAL A 87 -2.93 5.48 2.90
C VAL A 87 -1.86 5.84 1.88
N MET A 88 -2.26 6.16 0.64
CA MET A 88 -1.34 6.56 -0.43
C MET A 88 -0.68 7.92 -0.15
N LEU A 89 -1.46 8.91 0.25
CA LEU A 89 -0.97 10.25 0.56
C LEU A 89 0.06 10.21 1.69
N GLU A 90 -0.20 9.39 2.71
CA GLU A 90 0.74 9.19 3.81
C GLU A 90 2.06 8.56 3.33
N TRP A 91 1.97 7.57 2.44
CA TRP A 91 3.17 6.99 1.84
C TRP A 91 3.96 8.01 1.00
N LEU A 92 3.28 8.80 0.17
CA LEU A 92 3.93 9.86 -0.61
C LEU A 92 4.62 10.88 0.29
N ARG A 93 3.99 11.26 1.41
CA ARG A 93 4.59 12.14 2.42
C ARG A 93 5.83 11.52 3.06
N MET A 94 5.82 10.22 3.35
CA MET A 94 7.02 9.55 3.88
C MET A 94 8.15 9.49 2.85
N LYS A 95 7.82 9.11 1.59
CA LYS A 95 8.81 9.00 0.52
C LYS A 95 9.46 10.32 0.14
N PHE A 96 8.68 11.40 0.05
CA PHE A 96 9.15 12.70 -0.43
C PHE A 96 9.38 13.75 0.66
N GLY A 97 8.79 13.56 1.85
CA GLY A 97 8.95 14.45 2.99
C GLY A 97 10.22 14.20 3.81
N GLN A 98 10.96 13.12 3.52
CA GLN A 98 12.29 12.84 4.09
C GLN A 98 13.45 13.53 3.33
N ASN A 99 13.17 14.48 2.42
CA ASN A 99 14.21 15.33 1.84
C ASN A 99 14.35 16.60 2.67
N HIS A 100 15.30 16.61 3.61
CA HIS A 100 15.87 17.83 4.16
C HIS A 100 17.38 17.69 4.34
#